data_AF-A0A7K4FT96-F1
#
_entry.id   AF-A0A7K4FT96-F1
#
_cell.length_a   1.000
_cell.length_b   1.000
_cell.length_c   1.000
_cell.angle_alpha   90.00
_cell.angle_beta   90.00
_cell.angle_gamma   90.00
#
_symmetry.space_group_name_H-M   'P 1'
#
loop_
_entity.id
_entity.type
_entity.pdbx_description
1 polymer ?
#
loop_
_entity_poly.entity_id
_entity_poly.type
_entity_poly.pdbx_seq_one_letter_code
_entity_poly.pdbx_strand_id
1 'polypeptide(L)'
;MTKVFPITSFPQPYEVFRCVKQEEKFSAMLESVAGPQNKARYSVIAWGHRDYINSGGGDIAEYLYGAIERSKGVDLPMFDAYVGYISYDAVRYWENIKDVVPQAEKWPNGEFFLPNNMIIYDHNGGKVYVNGEIPKGNCK
;
A
#
# COMPACT_ATOMS: atom_id res chain seq x y z
N MET A 1 15.89 10.33 3.65
CA MET A 1 16.51 9.73 4.85
C MET A 1 15.41 9.38 5.83
N THR A 2 15.31 8.12 6.26
CA THR A 2 14.26 7.64 7.16
C THR A 2 14.47 8.19 8.57
N LYS A 3 13.43 8.76 9.18
CA LYS A 3 13.42 9.24 10.57
C LYS A 3 12.75 8.20 11.46
N VAL A 4 13.23 8.04 12.69
CA VAL A 4 12.69 7.07 13.65
C VAL A 4 12.22 7.80 14.90
N PHE A 5 11.02 7.47 15.37
CA PHE A 5 10.39 8.07 16.55
C PHE A 5 9.92 6.98 17.53
N PRO A 6 9.88 7.24 18.84
CA PRO A 6 9.11 6.45 19.78
C PRO A 6 7.62 6.42 19.38
N ILE A 7 6.97 5.27 19.49
CA ILE A 7 5.54 5.15 19.17
C ILE A 7 4.66 6.03 20.07
N THR A 8 5.08 6.26 21.31
CA THR A 8 4.37 7.10 22.28
C THR A 8 4.44 8.59 21.94
N SER A 9 5.36 9.01 21.07
CA SER A 9 5.51 10.40 20.64
C SER A 9 4.93 10.66 19.25
N PHE A 10 4.11 9.74 18.74
CA PHE A 10 3.56 9.80 17.39
C PHE A 10 2.05 9.51 17.42
N PRO A 11 1.22 10.18 16.60
CA PRO A 11 -0.22 9.91 16.57
C PRO A 11 -0.55 8.47 16.17
N GLN A 12 -1.75 7.99 16.50
CA GLN A 12 -2.17 6.63 16.17
C GLN A 12 -2.27 6.43 14.65
N PRO A 13 -2.07 5.20 14.11
CA PRO A 13 -2.06 4.96 12.67
C PRO A 13 -3.28 5.53 11.93
N TYR A 14 -4.48 5.29 12.48
CA TYR A 14 -5.73 5.78 11.91
C TYR A 14 -5.81 7.31 11.87
N GLU A 15 -5.29 8.00 12.89
CA GLU A 15 -5.33 9.47 12.96
C GLU A 15 -4.48 10.10 11.86
N VAL A 16 -3.29 9.53 11.64
CA VAL A 16 -2.38 9.95 10.57
C VAL A 16 -2.99 9.65 9.20
N PHE A 17 -3.52 8.44 8.99
CA PHE A 17 -4.11 8.07 7.71
C PHE A 17 -5.33 8.92 7.35
N ARG A 18 -6.17 9.25 8.33
CA ARG A 18 -7.31 10.15 8.13
C ARG A 18 -6.86 11.51 7.58
N CYS A 19 -5.74 12.04 8.08
CA CYS A 19 -5.17 13.29 7.61
C CYS A 19 -4.62 13.15 6.18
N VAL A 20 -3.79 12.13 5.95
CA VAL A 20 -3.20 11.82 4.64
C VAL A 20 -4.27 11.66 3.55
N LYS A 21 -5.33 10.90 3.82
CA LYS A 21 -6.42 10.64 2.87
C LYS A 21 -7.17 11.90 2.42
N GLN A 22 -7.14 12.98 3.20
CA GLN A 22 -7.79 14.25 2.82
C GLN A 22 -7.00 15.02 1.76
N GLU A 23 -5.67 14.87 1.75
CA GLU A 23 -4.78 15.63 0.86
C GLU A 23 -4.30 14.79 -0.33
N GLU A 24 -4.28 13.46 -0.21
CA GLU A 24 -3.61 12.57 -1.16
C GLU A 24 -4.57 11.62 -1.86
N LYS A 25 -4.60 11.70 -3.21
CA LYS A 25 -5.41 10.81 -4.06
C LYS A 25 -4.96 9.35 -3.95
N PHE A 26 -3.65 9.12 -3.93
CA PHE A 26 -3.06 7.79 -3.78
C PHE A 26 -2.62 7.64 -2.33
N SER A 27 -3.40 6.88 -1.58
CA SER A 27 -3.11 6.59 -0.18
C SER A 27 -3.60 5.19 0.19
N ALA A 28 -2.84 4.51 1.06
CA ALA A 28 -3.17 3.19 1.57
C ALA A 28 -2.81 3.08 3.04
N MET A 29 -3.59 2.28 3.76
CA MET A 29 -3.33 1.87 5.13
C MET A 29 -3.49 0.36 5.23
N LEU A 30 -2.45 -0.32 5.70
CA LEU A 30 -2.41 -1.76 5.89
C LEU A 30 -2.16 -2.04 7.37
N GLU A 31 -3.08 -2.75 8.02
CA GLU A 31 -2.93 -3.15 9.41
C GLU A 31 -2.94 -4.67 9.54
N SER A 32 -1.99 -5.21 10.28
CA SER A 32 -2.00 -6.62 10.64
C SER A 32 -2.90 -6.81 11.86
N VAL A 33 -3.99 -7.59 11.77
CA VAL A 33 -4.92 -7.76 12.92
C VAL A 33 -5.08 -9.23 13.39
N ALA A 34 -4.59 -10.23 12.64
CA ALA A 34 -4.98 -11.63 12.89
C ALA A 34 -4.10 -12.42 13.90
N GLY A 35 -4.72 -12.88 14.99
CA GLY A 35 -4.21 -13.88 15.96
C GLY A 35 -4.68 -13.60 17.40
N PRO A 36 -4.51 -14.53 18.37
CA PRO A 36 -4.91 -14.31 19.78
C PRO A 36 -4.33 -13.00 20.34
N GLN A 37 -5.22 -12.00 20.43
CA GLN A 37 -5.22 -10.71 21.14
C GLN A 37 -3.97 -9.81 21.18
N ASN A 38 -2.77 -10.16 20.70
CA ASN A 38 -1.56 -9.32 20.95
C ASN A 38 -0.52 -9.22 19.81
N LYS A 39 -0.85 -9.40 18.52
CA LYS A 39 0.18 -9.44 17.45
C LYS A 39 -0.13 -8.67 16.16
N ALA A 40 -0.75 -7.50 16.26
CA ALA A 40 -0.61 -6.49 15.22
C ALA A 40 0.82 -5.93 15.27
N ARG A 41 1.80 -6.59 14.65
CA ARG A 41 3.21 -6.14 14.75
C ARG A 41 3.44 -4.84 13.98
N TYR A 42 2.78 -4.71 12.82
CA TYR A 42 2.97 -3.58 11.92
C TYR A 42 1.66 -2.94 11.46
N SER A 43 1.65 -1.61 11.43
CA SER A 43 0.73 -0.80 10.59
C SER A 43 1.56 -0.01 9.58
N VAL A 44 1.14 -0.01 8.32
CA VAL A 44 1.80 0.70 7.22
C VAL A 44 0.84 1.76 6.67
N ILE A 45 1.32 2.99 6.54
CA ILE A 45 0.61 4.09 5.88
C ILE A 45 1.46 4.54 4.71
N ALA A 46 0.93 4.52 3.49
CA ALA A 46 1.66 4.87 2.28
C ALA A 46 0.87 5.91 1.48
N TRP A 47 1.55 6.92 0.92
CA TRP A 47 0.88 7.96 0.13
C TRP A 47 1.76 8.66 -0.89
N GLY A 48 1.10 9.37 -1.81
CA GLY A 48 1.68 9.85 -3.05
C GLY A 48 2.12 8.67 -3.92
N HIS A 49 2.55 8.94 -5.15
CA HIS A 49 3.11 7.89 -6.00
C HIS A 49 4.26 8.42 -6.87
N ARG A 50 5.28 7.59 -7.06
CA ARG A 50 6.34 7.78 -8.08
C ARG A 50 6.14 6.90 -9.30
N ASP A 51 5.37 5.84 -9.16
CA ASP A 51 4.94 4.98 -10.27
C ASP A 51 3.50 4.51 -10.01
N TYR A 52 2.74 4.26 -11.08
CA TYR A 52 1.35 3.79 -11.02
C TYR A 52 1.08 2.84 -12.17
N ILE A 53 0.52 1.68 -11.84
CA ILE A 53 0.17 0.61 -12.75
C ILE A 53 -1.34 0.48 -12.77
N ASN A 54 -1.92 0.47 -13.97
CA ASN A 54 -3.31 0.14 -14.20
C ASN A 54 -3.36 -0.77 -15.43
N SER A 55 -3.82 -2.01 -15.26
CA SER A 55 -3.86 -2.96 -16.37
C SER A 55 -5.06 -2.74 -17.29
N GLY A 56 -6.03 -1.90 -16.93
CA GLY A 56 -7.33 -1.87 -17.60
C GLY A 56 -7.91 -3.28 -17.67
N GLY A 57 -8.40 -3.67 -18.85
CA GLY A 57 -8.84 -5.04 -19.11
C GLY A 57 -7.73 -6.04 -19.47
N GLY A 58 -6.44 -5.66 -19.45
CA GLY A 58 -5.28 -6.48 -19.86
C GLY A 58 -4.75 -7.44 -18.78
N ASP A 59 -3.70 -8.21 -19.11
CA ASP A 59 -3.01 -9.09 -18.15
C ASP A 59 -2.14 -8.27 -17.18
N ILE A 60 -2.55 -8.19 -15.92
CA ILE A 60 -1.81 -7.47 -14.88
C ILE A 60 -0.39 -8.03 -14.64
N ALA A 61 -0.15 -9.32 -14.90
CA ALA A 61 1.15 -9.94 -14.69
C ALA A 61 2.23 -9.31 -15.58
N GLU A 62 1.91 -9.03 -16.85
CA GLU A 62 2.83 -8.38 -17.79
C GLU A 62 3.31 -7.00 -17.29
N TYR A 63 2.43 -6.23 -16.67
CA TYR A 63 2.77 -4.92 -16.10
C TYR A 63 3.59 -5.04 -14.81
N LEU A 64 3.27 -6.03 -13.96
CA LEU A 64 3.93 -6.22 -12.68
C LEU A 64 5.35 -6.76 -12.81
N TYR A 65 5.63 -7.69 -13.74
CA TYR A 65 6.97 -8.27 -13.86
C TYR A 65 8.04 -7.20 -14.09
N GLY A 66 7.85 -6.34 -15.11
CA GLY A 66 8.81 -5.27 -15.38
C GLY A 66 8.90 -4.24 -14.25
N ALA A 67 7.79 -3.99 -13.55
CA ALA A 67 7.77 -3.04 -12.43
C ALA A 67 8.50 -3.57 -11.19
N ILE A 68 8.35 -4.86 -10.88
CA ILE A 68 9.00 -5.50 -9.74
C ILE A 68 10.51 -5.61 -9.97
N GLU A 69 10.95 -5.94 -11.20
CA GLU A 69 12.37 -5.96 -11.55
C GLU A 69 13.08 -4.61 -11.33
N ARG A 70 12.34 -3.50 -11.46
CA ARG A 70 12.87 -2.15 -11.20
C ARG A 70 12.82 -1.74 -9.73
N SER A 71 12.03 -2.43 -8.90
CA SER A 71 11.90 -2.14 -7.48
C SER A 71 13.03 -2.79 -6.69
N LYS A 72 13.52 -2.12 -5.64
CA LYS A 72 14.60 -2.66 -4.81
C LYS A 72 14.12 -3.73 -3.81
N GLY A 73 12.82 -4.04 -3.80
CA GLY A 73 12.18 -4.99 -2.91
C GLY A 73 11.88 -4.41 -1.52
N VAL A 74 11.48 -5.30 -0.61
CA VAL A 74 11.07 -4.95 0.75
C VAL A 74 12.25 -5.11 1.71
N ASP A 75 13.08 -4.07 1.84
CA ASP A 75 13.91 -3.92 3.03
C ASP A 75 13.21 -2.93 3.98
N LEU A 76 12.79 -3.40 5.15
CA LEU A 76 12.19 -2.52 6.17
C LEU A 76 13.33 -1.75 6.85
N PRO A 77 13.24 -0.41 6.97
CA PRO A 77 12.06 0.44 6.87
C PRO A 77 11.90 1.20 5.53
N MET A 78 12.63 0.82 4.47
CA MET A 78 12.60 1.52 3.19
C MET A 78 11.43 1.13 2.29
N PHE A 79 10.79 -0.03 2.53
CA PHE A 79 9.60 -0.58 1.85
C PHE A 79 9.36 0.06 0.46
N ASP A 80 10.19 -0.34 -0.50
CA ASP A 80 10.12 0.08 -1.90
C ASP A 80 9.29 -0.93 -2.69
N ALA A 81 7.98 -0.96 -2.39
CA ALA A 81 7.07 -1.94 -2.97
C ALA A 81 5.75 -1.33 -3.39
N TYR A 82 5.19 -1.93 -4.44
CA TYR A 82 3.88 -1.59 -4.96
C TYR A 82 2.77 -2.01 -3.99
N VAL A 83 1.81 -1.12 -3.79
CA VAL A 83 0.60 -1.38 -3.00
C VAL A 83 -0.60 -1.24 -3.91
N GLY A 84 -1.52 -2.21 -3.85
CA GLY A 84 -2.61 -2.28 -4.80
C GLY A 84 -3.46 -3.54 -4.66
N TYR A 85 -4.15 -3.88 -5.73
CA TYR A 85 -5.00 -5.06 -5.81
C TYR A 85 -4.87 -5.76 -7.16
N ILE A 86 -5.24 -7.04 -7.17
CA ILE A 86 -5.49 -7.84 -8.37
C ILE A 86 -6.98 -8.20 -8.33
N SER A 87 -7.70 -7.89 -9.40
CA SER A 87 -9.10 -8.27 -9.56
C SER A 87 -9.20 -9.78 -9.68
N TYR A 88 -10.29 -10.36 -9.17
CA TYR A 88 -10.60 -11.76 -9.37
C TYR A 88 -10.64 -12.12 -10.87
N ASP A 89 -11.18 -11.25 -11.72
CA ASP A 89 -11.30 -11.47 -13.16
C ASP A 89 -9.95 -11.56 -13.90
N ALA A 90 -8.84 -11.10 -13.28
CA ALA A 90 -7.50 -11.21 -13.86
C ALA A 90 -7.11 -12.66 -14.19
N VAL A 91 -7.64 -13.63 -13.44
CA VAL A 91 -7.39 -15.07 -13.64
C VAL A 91 -7.74 -15.55 -15.06
N ARG A 92 -8.63 -14.84 -15.78
CA ARG A 92 -9.04 -15.17 -17.15
C ARG A 92 -7.90 -15.07 -18.17
N TYR A 93 -6.80 -14.42 -17.81
CA TYR A 93 -5.57 -14.39 -18.61
C TYR A 93 -4.70 -15.64 -18.43
N TRP A 94 -4.88 -16.36 -17.32
CA TRP A 94 -4.03 -17.49 -16.95
C TRP A 94 -4.78 -18.82 -17.02
N GLU A 95 -6.11 -18.78 -16.99
CA GLU A 95 -7.00 -19.95 -17.04
C GLU A 95 -8.19 -19.72 -17.96
N ASN A 96 -8.68 -20.79 -18.58
CA ASN A 96 -9.86 -20.74 -19.44
C ASN A 96 -11.16 -20.83 -18.62
N ILE A 97 -11.69 -19.68 -18.23
CA ILE A 97 -12.94 -19.56 -17.45
C ILE A 97 -14.08 -19.05 -18.32
N LYS A 98 -15.25 -19.72 -18.23
CA LYS A 98 -16.47 -19.30 -18.94
C LYS A 98 -16.86 -17.88 -18.54
N ASP A 99 -17.10 -17.03 -19.54
CA ASP A 99 -17.55 -15.64 -19.32
C ASP A 99 -19.06 -15.50 -19.54
N VAL A 100 -19.82 -15.83 -18.50
CA VAL A 100 -21.29 -15.92 -18.58
C VAL A 100 -21.99 -14.94 -17.63
N VAL A 101 -21.26 -14.29 -16.74
CA VAL A 101 -21.81 -13.32 -15.79
C VAL A 101 -21.35 -11.93 -16.21
N PRO A 102 -22.27 -10.98 -16.45
CA PRO A 102 -21.88 -9.61 -16.78
C PRO A 102 -21.16 -8.96 -15.59
N GLN A 103 -20.17 -8.12 -15.88
CA GLN A 103 -19.49 -7.36 -14.85
C GLN A 103 -20.46 -6.38 -14.17
N ALA A 104 -20.46 -6.37 -12.84
CA ALA A 104 -21.25 -5.42 -12.05
C ALA A 104 -20.75 -3.98 -12.23
N GLU A 105 -19.43 -3.82 -12.30
CA GLU A 105 -18.74 -2.54 -12.47
C GLU A 105 -17.47 -2.74 -13.31
N LYS A 106 -17.03 -1.68 -14.00
CA LYS A 106 -15.81 -1.71 -14.83
C LYS A 106 -14.58 -1.45 -13.97
N TRP A 107 -14.05 -2.51 -13.36
CA TRP A 107 -12.77 -2.49 -12.66
C TRP A 107 -11.66 -3.00 -13.58
N PRO A 108 -10.46 -2.42 -13.53
CA PRO A 108 -9.31 -3.04 -14.18
C PRO A 108 -8.92 -4.34 -13.47
N ASN A 109 -8.18 -5.18 -14.19
CA ASN A 109 -7.67 -6.45 -13.67
C ASN A 109 -6.63 -6.28 -12.55
N GLY A 110 -6.06 -5.11 -12.41
CA GLY A 110 -5.31 -4.70 -11.24
C GLY A 110 -4.88 -3.25 -11.30
N GLU A 111 -4.68 -2.67 -10.12
CA GLU A 111 -4.08 -1.36 -9.95
C GLU A 111 -3.10 -1.36 -8.78
N PHE A 112 -1.95 -0.73 -8.97
CA PHE A 112 -0.93 -0.60 -7.97
C PHE A 112 -0.25 0.77 -8.05
N PHE A 113 0.21 1.29 -6.92
CA PHE A 113 1.07 2.46 -6.90
C PHE A 113 2.33 2.19 -6.07
N LEU A 114 3.44 2.80 -6.49
CA LEU A 114 4.68 2.82 -5.74
C LEU A 114 4.76 4.12 -4.94
N PRO A 115 4.65 4.09 -3.60
CA PRO A 115 4.51 5.29 -2.79
C PRO A 115 5.74 6.21 -2.81
N ASN A 116 5.49 7.52 -2.74
CA ASN A 116 6.54 8.51 -2.48
C ASN A 116 6.92 8.53 -1.00
N ASN A 117 5.93 8.35 -0.14
CA ASN A 117 6.05 8.53 1.29
C ASN A 117 5.44 7.34 2.03
N MET A 118 5.99 7.04 3.21
CA MET A 118 5.54 5.95 4.03
C MET A 118 5.80 6.17 5.52
N ILE A 119 4.89 5.63 6.33
CA ILE A 119 5.05 5.47 7.77
C ILE A 119 4.85 4.00 8.11
N ILE A 120 5.75 3.45 8.93
CA ILE A 120 5.66 2.08 9.43
C ILE A 120 5.69 2.14 10.95
N TYR A 121 4.61 1.68 11.57
CA TYR A 121 4.51 1.49 13.01
C TYR A 121 5.00 0.07 13.34
N ASP A 122 6.05 -0.06 14.12
CA ASP A 122 6.46 -1.32 14.75
C ASP A 122 5.93 -1.32 16.19
N HIS A 123 4.72 -1.86 16.36
CA HIS A 123 4.02 -1.89 17.64
C HIS A 123 4.78 -2.69 18.69
N ASN A 124 5.47 -3.76 18.26
CA ASN A 124 6.28 -4.60 19.15
C ASN A 124 7.60 -3.92 19.53
N GLY A 125 8.23 -3.22 18.59
CA GLY A 125 9.46 -2.47 18.82
C GLY A 125 9.25 -1.11 19.48
N GLY A 126 8.00 -0.65 19.60
CA GLY A 126 7.65 0.68 20.13
C GLY A 126 8.18 1.83 19.28
N LYS A 127 8.30 1.63 17.96
CA LYS A 127 8.95 2.58 17.02
C LYS A 127 8.05 2.93 15.85
N VAL A 128 8.23 4.14 15.34
CA VAL A 128 7.62 4.61 14.09
C VAL A 128 8.73 5.04 13.15
N TYR A 129 8.76 4.45 11.97
CA TYR A 129 9.68 4.80 10.89
C TYR A 129 8.95 5.68 9.88
N VAL A 130 9.49 6.86 9.60
CA VAL A 130 8.92 7.82 8.67
C VAL A 130 9.88 8.04 7.52
N ASN A 131 9.45 7.68 6.31
CA ASN A 131 10.17 7.89 5.07
C ASN A 131 9.38 8.85 4.18
N GLY A 132 9.95 10.02 3.87
CA GLY A 132 9.28 11.06 3.09
C GLY A 132 8.68 12.19 3.94
N GLU A 133 7.84 13.00 3.31
CA GLU A 133 7.24 14.20 3.90
C GLU A 133 5.79 13.94 4.31
N ILE A 134 5.50 14.12 5.61
CA ILE A 134 4.12 14.10 6.13
C ILE A 134 3.41 15.35 5.58
N PRO A 135 2.21 15.21 4.98
CA PRO A 135 1.47 16.35 4.42
C PRO A 135 1.27 17.47 5.45
N LYS A 136 1.26 18.72 4.98
CA LYS A 136 1.17 19.91 5.84
C LYS A 136 -0.30 20.21 6.19
N GLY A 137 -0.87 19.35 7.03
CA GLY A 137 -2.05 19.60 7.86
C GLY A 137 -1.70 19.30 9.32
N ASN A 138 -2.65 19.33 10.25
CA ASN A 138 -2.46 18.89 11.65
C ASN A 138 -2.24 17.36 11.76
N CYS A 139 -1.38 16.77 10.93
CA CYS A 139 -1.08 15.35 10.86
C CYS A 139 0.05 14.93 11.83
N LYS A 140 0.50 15.84 12.72
CA LYS A 140 1.56 15.63 13.72
C LYS A 140 1.04 15.87 15.13
#